data_AF-A0A848ZYU8-F1
#
_entry.id   AF-A0A848ZYU8-F1
#
_cell.length_a   1.000
_cell.length_b   1.000
_cell.length_c   1.000
_cell.angle_alpha   90.00
_cell.angle_beta   90.00
_cell.angle_gamma   90.00
#
_symmetry.space_group_name_H-M   'P 1'
#
loop_
_entity.id
_entity.type
_entity.pdbx_description
1 polymer ?
#
loop_
_entity_poly.entity_id
_entity_poly.type
_entity_poly.pdbx_seq_one_letter_code
_entity_poly.pdbx_strand_id
1 'polypeptide(L)'
;MNVLIWFLIFIATFCFMEFMAWFTHKYIMHGFLWSLHRDHHKKDHDSWFERNDAFFLFYAAVSITFFWLGSQTEFWYGWPLGFGILAYGI
;
A
#
# COMPACT_ATOMS: atom_id res chain seq x y z
N MET A 1 -20.05 -6.19 16.23
CA MET A 1 -18.74 -5.50 16.27
C MET A 1 -18.95 -4.05 16.69
N ASN A 2 -18.10 -3.50 17.56
CA ASN A 2 -18.19 -2.09 17.93
C ASN A 2 -17.63 -1.22 16.77
N VAL A 3 -18.46 -0.34 16.22
CA VAL A 3 -18.10 0.60 15.13
C VAL A 3 -16.86 1.43 15.47
N LEU A 4 -16.66 1.74 16.74
CA LEU A 4 -15.48 2.45 17.22
C LEU A 4 -14.18 1.70 16.87
N ILE A 5 -14.15 0.38 17.03
CA ILE A 5 -12.94 -0.43 16.75
C ILE A 5 -12.64 -0.42 15.26
N TRP A 6 -13.66 -0.53 14.40
CA TRP A 6 -13.49 -0.40 12.95
C TRP A 6 -12.84 0.93 12.57
N PHE A 7 -13.40 2.02 13.12
CA PHE A 7 -12.93 3.36 12.83
C PHE A 7 -11.48 3.58 13.32
N LEU A 8 -11.15 3.09 14.52
CA LEU A 8 -9.79 3.19 15.06
C LEU A 8 -8.77 2.40 14.22
N ILE A 9 -9.09 1.18 13.78
CA ILE A 9 -8.20 0.39 12.93
C ILE A 9 -8.02 1.07 11.58
N PHE A 10 -9.09 1.56 10.98
CA PHE A 10 -9.03 2.29 9.70
C PHE A 10 -8.12 3.51 9.81
N ILE A 11 -8.36 4.41 10.78
CA ILE A 11 -7.57 5.64 10.94
C ILE A 11 -6.12 5.31 11.30
N ALA A 12 -5.87 4.35 12.19
CA ALA A 12 -4.51 3.94 12.54
C ALA A 12 -3.76 3.40 11.32
N THR A 13 -4.41 2.58 10.50
CA THR A 13 -3.81 2.05 9.27
C THR A 13 -3.51 3.15 8.26
N PHE A 14 -4.49 4.02 8.01
CA PHE A 14 -4.33 5.15 7.11
C PHE A 14 -3.16 6.06 7.52
N CYS A 15 -3.08 6.44 8.80
CA CYS A 15 -1.97 7.26 9.30
C CYS A 15 -0.62 6.52 9.26
N PHE A 16 -0.61 5.22 9.55
CA PHE A 16 0.61 4.42 9.49
C PHE A 16 1.15 4.28 8.05
N MET A 17 0.28 4.36 7.04
CA MET A 17 0.70 4.33 5.64
C MET A 17 1.59 5.50 5.25
N GLU A 18 1.49 6.67 5.89
CA GLU A 18 2.44 7.79 5.69
C GLU A 18 3.86 7.38 6.11
N PHE A 19 3.98 6.78 7.30
CA PHE A 19 5.26 6.24 7.75
C PHE A 19 5.80 5.19 6.77
N MET A 20 4.94 4.28 6.31
CA MET A 20 5.34 3.26 5.34
C MET A 20 5.74 3.85 3.99
N ALA A 21 5.03 4.86 3.49
CA ALA A 21 5.35 5.52 2.23
C ALA A 21 6.72 6.21 2.32
N TRP A 22 6.95 6.98 3.38
CA TRP A 22 8.26 7.59 3.64
C TRP A 22 9.38 6.56 3.76
N PHE A 23 9.15 5.50 4.54
CA PHE A 23 10.14 4.46 4.78
C PHE A 23 10.50 3.72 3.49
N THR A 24 9.49 3.26 2.76
CA THR A 24 9.68 2.54 1.49
C THR A 24 10.34 3.44 0.46
N HIS A 25 9.92 4.69 0.33
CA HIS A 25 10.53 5.61 -0.62
C HIS A 25 12.00 5.87 -0.31
N LYS A 26 12.33 6.23 0.94
CA LYS A 26 13.68 6.62 1.32
C LYS A 26 14.67 5.45 1.38
N TYR A 27 14.26 4.31 1.92
CA TYR A 27 15.19 3.21 2.23
C TYR A 27 15.11 2.04 1.27
N ILE A 28 13.94 1.80 0.64
CA ILE A 28 13.75 0.66 -0.26
C ILE A 28 13.88 1.11 -1.72
N MET A 29 13.05 2.05 -2.16
CA MET A 29 13.02 2.55 -3.54
C MET A 29 14.30 3.27 -3.92
N HIS A 30 14.81 4.16 -3.06
CA HIS A 30 16.11 4.81 -3.24
C HIS A 30 17.31 3.97 -2.74
N GLY A 31 17.05 2.75 -2.26
CA GLY A 31 18.06 1.80 -1.82
C GLY A 31 18.23 0.65 -2.81
N PHE A 32 17.97 -0.57 -2.34
CA PHE A 32 18.23 -1.78 -3.13
C PHE A 32 17.23 -2.01 -4.29
N LEU A 33 16.07 -1.35 -4.30
CA LEU A 33 15.12 -1.38 -5.42
C LEU A 33 15.20 -0.14 -6.32
N TRP A 34 16.33 0.57 -6.31
CA TRP A 34 16.57 1.71 -7.21
C TRP A 34 16.39 1.35 -8.69
N SER A 35 16.70 0.12 -9.10
CA SER A 35 16.48 -0.33 -10.48
C SER A 35 15.00 -0.25 -10.92
N LEU A 36 14.05 -0.39 -9.99
CA LEU A 36 12.61 -0.24 -10.25
C LEU A 36 12.13 1.20 -10.13
N HIS A 37 12.78 2.03 -9.31
CA HIS A 37 12.32 3.40 -9.03
C HIS A 37 12.99 4.46 -9.94
N ARG A 38 14.12 4.14 -10.58
CA ARG A 38 14.93 5.11 -11.33
C ARG A 38 14.20 5.78 -12.50
N ASP A 39 13.34 5.04 -13.23
CA ASP A 39 12.59 5.60 -14.37
C ASP A 39 11.58 6.67 -13.96
N HIS A 40 11.01 6.54 -12.76
CA HIS A 40 10.14 7.56 -12.18
C HIS A 40 10.85 8.91 -12.01
N HIS A 41 12.15 8.89 -11.65
CA HIS A 41 12.98 10.10 -11.56
C HIS A 41 13.48 10.57 -12.92
N LYS A 42 13.89 9.63 -13.77
CA LYS A 42 14.38 9.91 -15.12
C LYS A 42 13.94 8.83 -16.07
N LYS A 43 12.90 9.13 -16.83
CA LYS A 43 12.34 8.22 -17.83
C LYS A 43 13.41 7.85 -18.87
N ASP A 44 13.60 6.55 -19.06
CA ASP A 44 14.60 5.97 -19.98
C ASP A 44 13.96 5.08 -21.06
N HIS A 45 12.63 5.16 -21.22
CA HIS A 45 11.84 4.36 -22.16
C HIS A 45 10.58 5.10 -22.64
N ASP A 46 10.07 4.71 -23.81
CA ASP A 46 8.87 5.34 -24.44
C ASP A 46 7.53 4.67 -24.05
N SER A 47 7.53 3.78 -23.05
CA SER A 47 6.31 3.15 -22.52
C SER A 47 5.47 4.11 -21.65
N TRP A 48 4.15 3.86 -21.62
CA TRP A 48 3.25 4.47 -20.64
C TRP A 48 3.53 3.97 -19.22
N PHE A 49 3.75 2.65 -19.06
CA PHE A 49 4.08 2.04 -17.78
C PHE A 49 5.51 2.35 -17.34
N GLU A 50 5.69 2.59 -16.04
CA GLU A 50 6.98 2.69 -15.36
C GLU A 50 7.27 1.40 -14.59
N ARG A 51 8.54 1.01 -14.44
CA ARG A 51 8.90 -0.10 -13.54
C ARG A 51 8.50 0.21 -12.10
N ASN A 52 8.45 1.50 -11.77
CA ASN A 52 7.96 2.01 -10.50
C ASN A 52 6.49 1.62 -10.19
N ASP A 53 5.67 1.35 -11.22
CA ASP A 53 4.29 0.89 -11.03
C ASP A 53 4.22 -0.45 -10.24
N ALA A 54 5.31 -1.21 -10.19
CA ALA A 54 5.44 -2.40 -9.36
C ALA A 54 5.17 -2.11 -7.87
N PHE A 55 5.54 -0.94 -7.36
CA PHE A 55 5.29 -0.56 -5.97
C PHE A 55 3.81 -0.28 -5.70
N PHE A 56 3.13 0.37 -6.66
CA PHE A 56 1.68 0.56 -6.58
C PHE A 56 0.96 -0.80 -6.58
N LEU A 57 1.32 -1.69 -7.51
CA LEU A 57 0.76 -3.04 -7.58
C LEU A 57 1.04 -3.86 -6.30
N PHE A 58 2.21 -3.69 -5.68
CA PHE A 58 2.53 -4.33 -4.42
C PHE A 58 1.57 -3.91 -3.30
N TYR A 59 1.34 -2.60 -3.10
CA TYR A 59 0.40 -2.14 -2.06
C TYR A 59 -1.05 -2.48 -2.38
N ALA A 60 -1.43 -2.47 -3.66
CA ALA A 60 -2.74 -2.98 -4.08
C ALA A 60 -2.91 -4.46 -3.70
N ALA A 61 -1.90 -5.31 -3.94
CA ALA A 61 -1.94 -6.71 -3.55
C ALA A 61 -2.03 -6.90 -2.03
N VAL A 62 -1.33 -6.09 -1.23
CA VAL A 62 -1.45 -6.09 0.25
C VAL A 62 -2.88 -5.72 0.67
N SER A 63 -3.44 -4.64 0.10
CA SER A 63 -4.82 -4.22 0.38
C SER A 63 -5.83 -5.31 0.02
N ILE A 64 -5.70 -5.92 -1.16
CA ILE A 64 -6.57 -7.00 -1.63
C ILE A 64 -6.45 -8.23 -0.72
N THR A 65 -5.24 -8.57 -0.26
CA THR A 65 -5.02 -9.68 0.68
C THR A 65 -5.81 -9.46 1.98
N PHE A 66 -5.83 -8.24 2.51
CA PHE A 66 -6.63 -7.93 3.70
C PHE A 66 -8.14 -8.04 3.46
N PHE A 67 -8.65 -7.56 2.31
CA PHE A 67 -10.04 -7.77 1.95
C PHE A 67 -10.37 -9.26 1.78
N TRP A 68 -9.49 -10.01 1.11
CA TRP A 68 -9.65 -11.44 0.91
C TRP A 68 -9.73 -12.16 2.26
N LEU A 69 -8.79 -11.91 3.17
CA LEU A 69 -8.80 -12.47 4.53
C LEU A 69 -10.08 -12.11 5.29
N GLY A 70 -10.51 -10.84 5.22
CA GLY A 70 -11.75 -10.39 5.85
C GLY A 70 -13.01 -11.03 5.25
N SER A 71 -12.97 -11.46 3.99
CA SER A 71 -14.10 -12.10 3.29
C SER A 71 -14.13 -13.62 3.42
N GLN A 72 -12.96 -14.28 3.51
CA GLN A 72 -12.84 -15.74 3.45
C GLN A 72 -12.55 -16.39 4.82
N THR A 73 -12.24 -15.60 5.84
CA THR A 73 -11.88 -16.11 7.18
C THR A 73 -12.61 -15.32 8.26
N GLU A 74 -12.44 -15.74 9.52
CA GLU A 74 -12.96 -15.00 10.68
C GLU A 74 -12.16 -13.71 11.00
N PHE A 75 -11.11 -13.40 10.22
CA PHE A 75 -10.26 -12.23 10.40
C PHE A 75 -10.93 -10.94 9.88
N TRP A 76 -12.04 -10.54 10.52
CA TRP A 76 -12.82 -9.37 10.12
C TRP A 76 -12.03 -8.04 10.15
N TYR A 77 -10.95 -7.97 10.92
CA TYR A 77 -10.02 -6.83 10.92
C TYR A 77 -9.43 -6.54 9.54
N GLY A 78 -9.40 -7.55 8.65
CA GLY A 78 -8.97 -7.38 7.27
C GLY A 78 -9.74 -6.31 6.51
N TRP A 79 -11.03 -6.09 6.81
CA TRP A 79 -11.82 -5.04 6.16
C TRP A 79 -11.31 -3.63 6.47
N PRO A 80 -11.29 -3.14 7.73
CA PRO A 80 -10.79 -1.80 8.03
C PRO A 80 -9.31 -1.62 7.71
N LEU A 81 -8.48 -2.67 7.80
CA LEU A 81 -7.09 -2.65 7.35
C LEU A 81 -6.99 -2.41 5.84
N GLY A 82 -7.70 -3.21 5.04
CA GLY A 82 -7.74 -3.06 3.58
C GLY A 82 -8.27 -1.69 3.16
N PHE A 83 -9.34 -1.21 3.79
CA PHE A 83 -9.86 0.14 3.53
C PHE A 83 -8.87 1.24 3.90
N GLY A 84 -8.14 1.12 5.01
CA GLY A 84 -7.15 2.12 5.42
C GLY A 84 -5.99 2.23 4.42
N ILE A 85 -5.51 1.09 3.90
CA ILE A 85 -4.47 1.06 2.86
C ILE A 85 -5.01 1.63 1.55
N LEU A 86 -6.20 1.21 1.12
CA LEU A 86 -6.85 1.70 -0.09
C LEU A 86 -7.07 3.21 -0.05
N ALA A 87 -7.61 3.73 1.05
CA ALA A 87 -7.90 5.15 1.20
C ALA A 87 -6.65 6.03 1.18
N TYR A 88 -5.49 5.50 1.58
CA TYR A 88 -4.22 6.20 1.46
C TYR A 88 -3.66 6.17 0.02
N GLY A 89 -3.94 5.10 -0.72
CA GLY A 89 -3.41 4.87 -2.07
C GLY A 89 -4.24 5.41 -3.23
N ILE A 90 -5.43 5.94 -2.97
CA ILE A 90 -6.30 6.66 -3.95
C ILE A 90 -6.11 8.16 -3.78
#